data_AF-A0A7Y7U6Q6-F1
#
_entry.id   AF-A0A7Y7U6Q6-F1
#
_cell.length_a   1.000
_cell.length_b   1.000
_cell.length_c   1.000
_cell.angle_alpha   90.00
_cell.angle_beta   90.00
_cell.angle_gamma   90.00
#
_symmetry.space_group_name_H-M   'P 1'
#
loop_
_entity.id
_entity.type
_entity.pdbx_description
1 polymer ?
#
loop_
_entity_poly.entity_id
_entity_poly.type
_entity_poly.pdbx_seq_one_letter_code
_entity_poly.pdbx_strand_id
1 'polypeptide(L)' 'MKTELLELREWPVFTDLADTQASVAEYFYYYNHKRRHSSIGYLKPYLFHQQQLDNIT' A
#
# COMPACT_ATOMS: atom_id res chain seq x y z
N MET A 1 -3.59 4.75 -1.76
CA MET A 1 -3.89 5.65 -0.62
C MET A 1 -5.29 5.30 -0.16
N LYS A 2 -5.67 5.49 1.12
CA LYS A 2 -7.07 5.26 1.48
C LYS A 2 -7.93 6.36 0.86
N THR A 3 -9.06 6.00 0.25
CA THR A 3 -10.00 6.96 -0.36
C THR A 3 -10.46 8.02 0.64
N GLU A 4 -10.72 7.62 1.89
CA GLU A 4 -11.09 8.53 2.97
C GLU A 4 -10.05 9.62 3.27
N LEU A 5 -8.75 9.39 2.97
CA LEU A 5 -7.70 10.40 3.14
C LEU A 5 -7.58 11.31 1.90
N LEU A 6 -7.96 10.80 0.73
CA LEU A 6 -7.99 11.56 -0.50
C LEU A 6 -9.12 12.57 -0.53
N GLU A 7 -10.28 12.19 -0.01
CA GLU A 7 -11.48 13.03 0.07
C GLU A 7 -11.29 14.26 0.98
N LEU A 8 -10.27 14.24 1.85
CA LEU A 8 -9.90 15.37 2.71
C LEU A 8 -9.02 16.41 2.00
N ARG A 9 -8.46 16.10 0.83
CA ARG A 9 -7.60 17.03 0.09
C ARG A 9 -8.47 17.99 -0.73
N GLU A 10 -8.05 19.25 -0.76
CA GLU A 10 -8.65 20.23 -1.67
C GLU A 10 -8.36 19.88 -3.14
N TRP A 11 -9.22 20.33 -4.04
CA TRP A 11 -9.03 20.14 -5.47
C TRP A 11 -8.07 21.19 -6.04
N PRO A 12 -7.10 20.83 -6.90
CA PRO A 12 -6.83 19.48 -7.39
C PRO A 12 -6.17 18.58 -6.32
N VAL A 13 -6.67 17.33 -6.22
CA VAL A 13 -6.25 16.33 -5.22
C VAL A 13 -4.73 16.07 -5.23
N PHE A 14 -4.13 16.19 -6.42
CA PHE A 14 -2.70 16.14 -6.63
C PHE A 14 -2.23 17.44 -7.26
N THR A 15 -1.14 17.99 -6.74
CA THR A 15 -0.57 19.24 -7.26
C THR A 15 0.18 19.02 -8.56
N ASP A 16 0.90 17.90 -8.67
CA ASP A 16 1.66 17.52 -9.86
C ASP A 16 1.91 16.00 -9.92
N LEU A 17 2.68 15.57 -10.92
CA LEU A 17 3.06 14.16 -11.10
C LEU A 17 3.92 13.64 -9.95
N ALA A 18 4.81 14.46 -9.38
CA ALA A 18 5.71 14.04 -8.31
C ALA A 18 4.94 13.81 -6.99
N ASP A 19 3.98 14.68 -6.66
CA ASP A 19 3.06 14.50 -5.53
C ASP A 19 2.22 13.22 -5.69
N THR A 20 1.71 12.97 -6.91
CA THR A 20 0.99 11.74 -7.22
C THR A 20 1.88 10.51 -7.00
N GLN A 21 3.11 10.53 -7.52
CA GLN A 21 4.07 9.43 -7.37
C GLN A 21 4.42 9.17 -5.90
N ALA A 22 4.67 10.24 -5.12
CA ALA A 22 4.97 10.13 -3.70
C ALA A 22 3.80 9.52 -2.92
N SER A 23 2.58 10.00 -3.17
CA SER A 23 1.36 9.52 -2.52
C SER A 23 1.07 8.04 -2.83
N VAL A 24 1.35 7.60 -4.06
CA VAL A 24 1.22 6.18 -4.46
C VAL A 24 2.31 5.32 -3.81
N ALA A 25 3.57 5.78 -3.83
CA ALA A 25 4.70 5.06 -3.23
C ALA A 25 4.50 4.85 -1.72
N GLU A 26 4.04 5.88 -1.01
CA GLU A 26 3.73 5.79 0.41
C GLU A 26 2.65 4.75 0.68
N TYR A 27 1.60 4.71 -0.15
CA TYR A 27 0.56 3.71 0.00
C TYR A 27 1.04 2.29 -0.27
N PHE A 28 1.83 2.07 -1.32
CA PHE A 28 2.39 0.74 -1.57
C PHE A 28 3.28 0.28 -0.42
N TYR A 29 4.07 1.18 0.15
CA TYR A 29 4.85 0.85 1.34
C TYR A 29 3.95 0.46 2.52
N TYR A 30 2.95 1.28 2.85
CA TYR A 30 1.98 0.97 3.90
C TYR A 30 1.26 -0.36 3.66
N TYR A 31 0.73 -0.57 2.47
CA TYR A 31 -0.03 -1.77 2.13
C TYR A 31 0.84 -3.02 2.27
N ASN A 32 2.02 -3.01 1.68
CA ASN A 32 2.89 -4.19 1.64
C ASN A 32 3.56 -4.48 2.99
N HIS A 33 3.91 -3.45 3.77
CA HIS A 33 4.79 -3.58 4.94
C HIS A 33 4.14 -3.27 6.28
N LYS A 34 2.96 -2.65 6.31
CA LYS A 34 2.28 -2.26 7.55
C LYS A 34 0.89 -2.89 7.68
N ARG A 35 0.09 -2.91 6.62
CA ARG A 35 -1.28 -3.47 6.67
C ARG A 35 -1.24 -4.98 6.91
N ARG A 36 -2.07 -5.46 7.84
CA ARG A 36 -2.36 -6.89 8.02
C ARG A 36 -3.64 -7.25 7.29
N HIS A 37 -3.68 -8.42 6.67
CA HIS A 37 -4.82 -8.83 5.84
C HIS A 37 -5.39 -10.18 6.31
N SER A 38 -6.68 -10.22 6.60
CA SER A 38 -7.33 -11.37 7.23
C SER A 38 -7.29 -12.63 6.35
N SER A 39 -7.44 -12.48 5.03
CA SER A 39 -7.40 -13.63 4.10
C SER A 39 -6.03 -14.32 3.99
N ILE A 40 -4.97 -13.72 4.54
CA ILE A 40 -3.61 -14.29 4.59
C ILE A 40 -3.14 -14.47 6.04
N GLY A 41 -4.08 -14.82 6.93
CA GLY A 41 -3.76 -15.10 8.33
C GLY A 41 -3.25 -13.89 9.11
N TYR A 42 -3.70 -12.69 8.76
CA TYR A 42 -3.22 -11.42 9.36
C TYR A 42 -1.71 -11.18 9.21
N LEU A 43 -1.09 -11.79 8.20
CA LEU A 43 0.27 -11.46 7.77
C LEU A 43 0.28 -10.14 7.00
N LYS A 44 1.48 -9.55 6.93
CA LYS A 44 1.78 -8.46 6.00
C LYS A 44 1.92 -9.03 4.59
N PRO A 45 1.41 -8.37 3.54
CA PRO A 45 1.49 -8.89 2.17
C PRO A 45 2.91 -9.26 1.74
N TYR A 46 3.94 -8.47 2.09
CA TYR A 46 5.32 -8.81 1.72
C TYR A 46 5.80 -10.11 2.36
N LEU A 47 5.46 -10.36 3.62
CA LEU A 47 5.86 -11.58 4.33
C LEU A 47 5.17 -12.81 3.74
N PHE A 48 3.88 -12.69 3.44
CA PHE A 48 3.14 -13.78 2.80
C PHE A 48 3.75 -14.11 1.43
N HIS A 49 4.06 -13.10 0.62
CA HIS A 49 4.71 -13.31 -0.67
C HIS A 49 6.07 -14.01 -0.53
N GLN A 50 6.91 -13.57 0.41
CA GLN A 50 8.20 -14.21 0.67
C GLN A 50 8.04 -15.70 1.05
N GLN A 51 7.10 -16.02 1.93
CA GLN A 51 6.81 -17.41 2.30
C GLN A 51 6.35 -18.24 1.10
N GLN A 52 5.59 -17.65 0.17
CA GLN A 52 5.20 -18.36 -1.07
C GLN A 52 6.39 -18.63 -1.98
N LEU A 53 7.34 -17.69 -2.10
CA LEU A 53 8.58 -17.87 -2.87
C LEU A 53 9.47 -18.95 -2.27
N ASP A 54 9.61 -18.97 -0.94
CA ASP A 54 10.43 -19.97 -0.23
C ASP A 54 9.82 -21.38 -0.33
N ASN A 55 8.51 -21.50 -0.51
CA ASN A 55 7.83 -22.80 -0.65
C ASN A 55 7.91 -23.40 -2.06
N ILE A 56 8.29 -22.61 -3.06
CA ILE A 56 8.42 -23.05 -4.46
C ILE A 56 9.87 -23.18 -4.94
N THR A 57 10.84 -22.86 -4.07
CA THR A 57 12.28 -22.92 -4.32
C THR A 57 12.90 -24.04 -3.50
#